data_AF-A0A942LEZ9-F1
#
_entry.id   AF-A0A942LEZ9-F1
#
_cell.length_a   1.000
_cell.length_b   1.000
_cell.length_c   1.000
_cell.angle_alpha   90.00
_cell.angle_beta   90.00
_cell.angle_gamma   90.00
#
_symmetry.space_group_name_H-M   'P 1'
#
loop_
_entity.id
_entity.type
_entity.pdbx_description
1 polymer ?
#
loop_
_entity_poly.entity_id
_entity_poly.type
_entity_poly.pdbx_seq_one_letter_code
_entity_poly.pdbx_strand_id
1 'polypeptide(L)'
;MSKHIFFLLLSLSMFFLFSGCSAQSITENIKNNGFEIIYDSNIIDKDIQDWVISKKSSAGIHENKFPTGNYLLLSFGNQTKYVVKEIDVEKDNFGYLFNITVYQPTIEVINNENILASPILVRTKYPNENYSIKIIYQ
;
A
#
# COMPACT_ATOMS: atom_id res chain seq x y z
N MET A 1 -33.36 45.97 4.37
CA MET A 1 -33.66 44.53 4.47
C MET A 1 -32.94 43.79 3.35
N SER A 2 -31.99 42.94 3.77
CA SER A 2 -31.44 41.75 3.10
C SER A 2 -31.29 41.72 1.56
N LYS A 3 -30.14 42.19 1.05
CA LYS A 3 -29.61 41.79 -0.28
C LYS A 3 -28.16 41.25 -0.24
N HIS A 4 -27.55 41.16 0.95
CA HIS A 4 -26.17 40.69 1.11
C HIS A 4 -26.04 39.22 1.55
N ILE A 5 -27.15 38.50 1.71
CA ILE A 5 -27.12 37.10 2.18
C ILE A 5 -26.94 36.10 1.02
N PHE A 6 -27.18 36.51 -0.23
CA PHE A 6 -27.12 35.58 -1.37
C PHE A 6 -25.71 35.33 -1.93
N PHE A 7 -24.74 36.20 -1.64
CA PHE A 7 -23.37 36.07 -2.16
C PHE A 7 -22.42 35.29 -1.24
N LEU A 8 -22.85 34.95 -0.02
CA LEU A 8 -22.01 34.24 0.94
C LEU A 8 -22.14 32.70 0.85
N LEU A 9 -23.08 32.19 0.05
CA LEU A 9 -23.29 30.75 -0.15
C LEU A 9 -22.53 30.18 -1.36
N LEU A 10 -21.93 31.02 -2.20
CA LEU A 10 -21.17 30.61 -3.38
C LEU A 10 -19.65 30.48 -3.14
N SER A 11 -19.15 30.91 -1.99
CA SER A 11 -17.71 30.84 -1.66
C SER A 11 -17.30 29.63 -0.81
N LEU A 12 -18.25 28.76 -0.43
CA LEU A 12 -17.94 27.60 0.43
C LEU A 12 -17.82 26.26 -0.32
N SER A 13 -18.09 26.21 -1.62
CA SER A 13 -18.06 24.95 -2.40
C SER A 13 -16.79 24.72 -3.21
N MET A 14 -15.80 25.61 -3.14
CA MET A 14 -14.52 25.48 -3.85
C MET A 14 -13.39 24.94 -2.96
N PHE A 15 -13.72 24.02 -2.04
CA PHE A 15 -12.77 23.25 -1.24
C PHE A 15 -12.86 21.73 -1.51
N PHE A 16 -13.27 21.35 -2.71
CA PHE A 16 -13.03 19.99 -3.21
C PHE A 16 -11.76 19.99 -4.06
N LEU A 17 -10.94 18.94 -3.86
CA LEU A 17 -9.70 18.59 -4.58
C LEU A 17 -8.38 18.96 -3.87
N PHE A 18 -8.28 18.74 -2.57
CA PHE A 18 -7.07 18.08 -2.06
C PHE A 18 -7.47 16.69 -1.62
N SER A 19 -7.58 15.84 -2.64
CA SER A 19 -7.81 14.42 -2.49
C SER A 19 -6.63 13.84 -1.69
N GLY A 20 -6.79 13.73 -0.38
CA GLY A 20 -6.10 12.73 0.44
C GLY A 20 -6.57 11.35 -0.03
N CYS A 21 -6.13 10.95 -1.21
CA CYS A 21 -6.58 9.79 -1.98
C CYS A 21 -5.44 8.77 -2.15
N SER A 22 -4.30 8.95 -1.47
CA SER A 22 -3.12 8.09 -1.62
C SER A 22 -3.36 6.70 -1.00
N ALA A 23 -3.69 6.63 0.29
CA ALA A 23 -3.80 5.35 1.00
C ALA A 23 -5.08 4.56 0.64
N GLN A 24 -6.20 5.25 0.42
CA GLN A 24 -7.48 4.59 0.10
C GLN A 24 -7.47 3.99 -1.32
N SER A 25 -6.88 4.69 -2.30
CA SER A 25 -6.76 4.16 -3.67
C SER A 25 -5.83 2.95 -3.76
N ILE A 26 -4.70 2.97 -3.06
CA ILE A 26 -3.79 1.81 -2.92
C ILE A 26 -4.56 0.60 -2.38
N THR A 27 -5.37 0.81 -1.33
CA THR A 27 -6.13 -0.28 -0.69
C THR A 27 -7.19 -0.85 -1.61
N GLU A 28 -7.91 0.00 -2.35
CA GLU A 28 -9.01 -0.43 -3.23
C GLU A 28 -8.53 -1.27 -4.41
N ASN A 29 -7.45 -0.87 -5.10
CA ASN A 29 -6.91 -1.64 -6.23
C ASN A 29 -6.50 -3.07 -5.82
N ILE A 30 -5.72 -3.16 -4.73
CA ILE A 30 -5.23 -4.43 -4.20
C ILE A 30 -6.40 -5.31 -3.74
N LYS A 31 -7.37 -4.72 -3.03
CA LYS A 31 -8.55 -5.44 -2.55
C LYS A 31 -9.41 -5.98 -3.69
N ASN A 32 -9.59 -5.20 -4.75
CA ASN A 32 -10.35 -5.63 -5.94
C ASN A 32 -9.68 -6.81 -6.65
N ASN A 33 -8.35 -6.93 -6.56
CA ASN A 33 -7.60 -8.05 -7.10
C ASN A 33 -7.56 -9.29 -6.17
N GLY A 34 -8.13 -9.22 -4.96
CA GLY A 34 -8.21 -10.32 -4.01
C GLY A 34 -7.05 -10.40 -3.02
N PHE A 35 -6.35 -9.29 -2.82
CA PHE A 35 -5.25 -9.13 -1.89
C PHE A 35 -5.62 -8.16 -0.76
N GLU A 36 -4.95 -8.25 0.38
CA GLU A 36 -5.21 -7.37 1.53
C GLU A 36 -3.87 -6.92 2.12
N ILE A 37 -3.59 -5.61 2.13
CA ILE A 37 -2.44 -5.07 2.86
C ILE A 37 -2.72 -5.15 4.36
N ILE A 38 -1.76 -5.69 5.10
CA ILE A 38 -1.77 -5.69 6.56
C ILE A 38 -0.91 -4.52 7.04
N TYR A 39 -1.58 -3.46 7.54
CA TYR A 39 -0.92 -2.25 8.03
C TYR A 39 -0.37 -2.38 9.46
N ASP A 40 -1.07 -3.14 10.32
CA ASP A 40 -0.68 -3.32 11.71
C ASP A 40 -0.16 -4.74 11.94
N SER A 41 1.16 -4.85 12.07
CA SER A 41 1.84 -6.11 12.36
C SER A 41 1.64 -6.60 13.80
N ASN A 42 1.05 -5.81 14.69
CA ASN A 42 0.78 -6.25 16.07
C ASN A 42 -0.48 -7.14 16.17
N ILE A 43 -1.28 -7.19 15.10
CA ILE A 43 -2.53 -7.97 15.04
C ILE A 43 -2.28 -9.38 14.46
N ILE A 44 -1.08 -9.66 13.95
CA ILE A 44 -0.73 -10.96 13.36
C ILE A 44 0.03 -11.86 14.33
N ASP A 45 -0.11 -13.17 14.13
CA ASP A 45 0.56 -14.20 14.92
C ASP A 45 2.08 -14.01 14.96
N LYS A 46 2.69 -14.40 16.08
CA LYS A 46 4.14 -14.29 16.30
C LYS A 46 4.96 -14.93 15.18
N ASP A 47 4.54 -16.08 14.67
CA ASP A 47 5.24 -16.80 13.61
C ASP A 47 5.33 -15.99 12.30
N ILE A 48 4.30 -15.19 12.00
CA ILE A 48 4.27 -14.32 10.83
C ILE A 48 5.23 -13.14 11.06
N GLN A 49 5.22 -12.55 12.26
CA GLN A 49 6.15 -11.46 12.61
C GLN A 49 7.61 -11.92 12.51
N ASP A 50 7.93 -13.09 13.06
CA ASP A 50 9.27 -13.68 13.03
C ASP A 50 9.70 -13.97 11.58
N TRP A 51 8.78 -14.45 10.73
CA TRP A 51 9.03 -14.62 9.30
C TRP A 51 9.30 -13.29 8.58
N VAL A 52 8.50 -12.25 8.83
CA VAL A 52 8.74 -10.90 8.28
C VAL A 52 10.13 -10.39 8.66
N ILE A 53 10.52 -10.53 9.93
CA ILE A 53 11.85 -10.12 10.42
C ILE A 53 12.96 -10.88 9.69
N SER A 54 12.77 -12.18 9.43
CA SER A 54 13.76 -13.01 8.72
C SER A 54 13.94 -12.65 7.25
N LYS A 55 12.90 -12.09 6.60
CA LYS A 55 12.88 -11.82 5.16
C LYS A 55 13.03 -10.36 4.78
N LYS A 56 12.78 -9.41 5.70
CA LYS A 56 12.72 -7.97 5.40
C LYS A 56 13.92 -7.42 4.62
N SER A 57 15.13 -7.94 4.85
CA SER A 57 16.35 -7.45 4.17
C SER A 57 16.58 -8.03 2.77
N SER A 58 15.83 -9.08 2.38
CA SER A 58 15.95 -9.72 1.07
C SER A 58 14.93 -9.12 0.11
N ALA A 59 15.41 -8.47 -0.95
CA ALA A 59 14.55 -7.88 -1.96
C ALA A 59 13.80 -8.96 -2.76
N GLY A 60 12.54 -8.70 -3.11
CA GLY A 60 11.69 -9.60 -3.89
C GLY A 60 10.32 -9.84 -3.24
N ILE A 61 9.62 -10.85 -3.73
CA ILE A 61 8.39 -11.38 -3.15
C ILE A 61 8.71 -12.67 -2.42
N HIS A 62 8.33 -12.76 -1.15
CA HIS A 62 8.42 -13.99 -0.36
C HIS A 62 7.02 -14.49 -0.06
N GLU A 63 6.70 -15.73 -0.45
CA GLU A 63 5.44 -16.39 -0.09
C GLU A 63 5.64 -17.28 1.14
N ASN A 64 4.65 -17.29 2.04
CA ASN A 64 4.56 -18.29 3.08
C ASN A 64 3.10 -18.57 3.48
N LYS A 65 2.87 -19.78 4.01
CA LYS A 65 1.55 -20.24 4.44
C LYS A 65 1.56 -20.42 5.95
N PHE A 66 0.55 -19.86 6.60
CA PHE A 66 0.33 -19.97 8.04
C PHE A 66 -1.10 -20.47 8.29
N PRO A 67 -1.40 -20.99 9.49
CA PRO A 67 -2.76 -21.39 9.84
C PRO A 67 -3.81 -20.29 9.63
N THR A 68 -3.42 -19.02 9.75
CA THR A 68 -4.30 -17.85 9.57
C THR A 68 -4.40 -17.32 8.14
N GLY A 69 -3.69 -17.93 7.18
CA GLY A 69 -3.80 -17.59 5.76
C GLY A 69 -2.50 -17.71 4.96
N ASN A 70 -2.56 -17.31 3.70
CA ASN A 70 -1.40 -17.24 2.82
C ASN A 70 -0.95 -15.78 2.74
N TYR A 71 0.37 -15.57 2.84
CA TYR A 71 0.96 -14.24 2.94
C TYR A 71 2.08 -14.07 1.93
N LEU A 72 2.16 -12.86 1.40
CA LEU A 72 3.23 -12.37 0.56
C LEU A 72 3.94 -11.24 1.30
N LEU A 73 5.26 -11.23 1.26
CA LEU A 73 6.07 -10.13 1.72
C LEU A 73 6.74 -9.47 0.52
N LEU A 74 6.29 -8.25 0.19
CA LEU A 74 6.87 -7.44 -0.87
C LEU A 74 7.99 -6.60 -0.24
N SER A 75 9.25 -6.97 -0.48
CA SER A 75 10.41 -6.28 0.08
C SER A 75 11.25 -5.61 -1.00
N PHE A 76 11.65 -4.36 -0.74
CA PHE A 76 12.59 -3.60 -1.57
C PHE A 76 14.04 -3.79 -1.07
N GLY A 77 14.26 -4.72 -0.14
CA GLY A 77 15.53 -4.88 0.57
C GLY A 77 15.81 -3.69 1.51
N ASN A 78 17.07 -3.29 1.61
CA ASN A 78 17.53 -2.25 2.55
C ASN A 78 17.21 -0.81 2.11
N GLN A 79 16.22 -0.61 1.23
CA GLN A 79 15.85 0.69 0.66
C GLN A 79 14.85 1.44 1.56
N THR A 80 15.24 1.74 2.80
CA THR A 80 14.36 2.31 3.84
C THR A 80 13.98 3.78 3.62
N LYS A 81 14.64 4.47 2.69
CA LYS A 81 14.39 5.88 2.38
C LYS A 81 13.22 6.13 1.41
N TYR A 82 12.64 5.07 0.85
CA TYR A 82 11.55 5.16 -0.11
C TYR A 82 10.23 4.79 0.54
N VAL A 83 9.18 5.49 0.14
CA VAL A 83 7.80 5.22 0.56
C VAL A 83 6.95 4.93 -0.65
N VAL A 84 5.89 4.16 -0.46
CA VAL A 84 4.97 3.76 -1.51
C VAL A 84 4.03 4.90 -1.84
N LYS A 85 3.96 5.25 -3.12
CA LYS A 85 2.97 6.18 -3.69
C LYS A 85 1.74 5.46 -4.20
N GLU A 86 1.94 4.31 -4.83
CA GLU A 86 0.91 3.58 -5.54
C GLU A 86 1.30 2.10 -5.64
N ILE A 87 0.28 1.23 -5.60
CA ILE A 87 0.42 -0.18 -5.94
C ILE A 87 -0.72 -0.52 -6.89
N ASP A 88 -0.34 -1.06 -8.04
CA ASP A 88 -1.28 -1.64 -9.00
C ASP A 88 -0.98 -3.13 -9.15
N VAL A 89 -2.04 -3.94 -9.21
CA VAL A 89 -1.94 -5.38 -9.36
C VAL A 89 -2.56 -5.81 -10.69
N GLU A 90 -1.74 -6.33 -11.57
CA GLU A 90 -2.15 -6.89 -12.86
C GLU A 90 -2.17 -8.41 -12.79
N LYS A 91 -3.15 -9.04 -13.45
CA LYS A 91 -3.21 -10.49 -13.65
C LYS A 91 -3.01 -10.82 -15.12
N ASP A 92 -2.11 -11.75 -15.41
CA ASP A 92 -1.91 -12.30 -16.75
C ASP A 92 -1.92 -13.84 -16.74
N ASN A 93 -1.50 -14.45 -17.85
CA ASN A 93 -1.43 -15.90 -17.99
C ASN A 93 -0.30 -16.55 -17.15
N PHE A 94 0.62 -15.75 -16.61
CA PHE A 94 1.77 -16.22 -15.86
C PHE A 94 1.59 -16.02 -14.36
N GLY A 95 0.74 -15.10 -13.91
CA GLY A 95 0.39 -14.94 -12.51
C GLY A 95 -0.06 -13.52 -12.19
N TYR A 96 0.39 -13.00 -11.05
CA TYR A 96 0.11 -11.64 -10.59
C TYR A 96 1.38 -10.79 -10.58
N LEU A 97 1.31 -9.60 -11.16
CA LEU A 97 2.37 -8.59 -11.16
C LEU A 97 1.99 -7.43 -10.23
N PHE A 98 2.83 -7.17 -9.24
CA PHE A 98 2.74 -6.00 -8.37
C PHE A 98 3.60 -4.87 -8.94
N ASN A 99 2.94 -3.87 -9.52
CA ASN A 99 3.56 -2.63 -9.98
C ASN A 99 3.56 -1.62 -8.81
N ILE A 100 4.73 -1.38 -8.22
CA ILE A 100 4.85 -0.53 -7.03
C ILE A 100 5.63 0.72 -7.38
N THR A 101 4.98 1.87 -7.29
CA THR A 101 5.62 3.17 -7.46
C THR A 101 6.05 3.71 -6.11
N VAL A 102 7.33 4.06 -5.98
CA VAL A 102 7.91 4.59 -4.75
C VAL A 102 8.57 5.95 -4.99
N TYR A 103 8.62 6.78 -3.96
CA TYR A 103 9.31 8.07 -3.99
C TYR A 103 10.09 8.29 -2.69
N GLN A 104 11.08 9.16 -2.74
CA GLN A 104 11.79 9.58 -1.53
C GLN A 104 11.04 10.80 -0.93
N PRO A 105 10.42 10.67 0.26
CA PRO A 105 9.65 11.76 0.82
C PRO A 105 10.56 12.89 1.31
N THR A 106 10.08 14.13 1.25
CA THR A 106 10.68 15.25 1.98
C THR A 106 10.22 15.20 3.45
N ILE A 107 11.00 15.81 4.35
CA ILE A 107 10.79 15.76 5.82
C ILE A 107 9.36 16.17 6.23
N GLU A 108 8.73 17.07 5.47
CA GLU A 108 7.39 17.60 5.77
C GLU A 108 6.24 16.62 5.50
N VAL A 109 6.44 15.61 4.64
CA VAL A 109 5.39 14.65 4.24
C VAL A 109 5.15 13.58 5.31
N ILE A 110 6.12 13.37 6.21
CA ILE A 110 6.10 12.26 7.18
C ILE A 110 5.00 12.42 8.26
N ASN A 111 4.51 13.64 8.49
CA ASN A 111 3.64 13.92 9.64
C ASN A 111 2.13 13.74 9.39
N ASN A 112 1.67 13.41 8.18
CA ASN A 112 0.22 13.51 7.86
C ASN A 112 -0.45 12.27 7.25
N GLU A 113 0.25 11.16 6.96
CA GLU A 113 -0.38 10.00 6.30
C GLU A 113 0.08 8.65 6.88
N ASN A 114 -0.77 7.63 6.72
CA ASN A 114 -0.38 6.22 6.87
C ASN A 114 0.60 5.86 5.75
N ILE A 115 1.87 6.18 5.97
CA ILE A 115 2.93 5.93 5.01
C ILE A 115 3.19 4.44 4.92
N LEU A 116 2.92 3.88 3.75
CA LEU A 116 3.29 2.50 3.44
C LEU A 116 4.74 2.46 2.97
N ALA A 117 5.55 1.58 3.57
CA ALA A 117 6.96 1.41 3.25
C ALA A 117 7.32 -0.08 3.22
N SER A 118 8.50 -0.41 2.67
CA SER A 118 8.99 -1.78 2.66
C SER A 118 9.45 -2.23 4.05
N PRO A 119 9.22 -3.50 4.43
CA PRO A 119 8.50 -4.52 3.65
C PRO A 119 6.96 -4.40 3.80
N ILE A 120 6.24 -4.73 2.74
CA ILE A 120 4.77 -4.69 2.71
C ILE A 120 4.23 -6.10 2.89
N LEU A 121 3.47 -6.32 3.96
CA LEU A 121 2.81 -7.59 4.20
C LEU A 121 1.44 -7.61 3.53
N VAL A 122 1.19 -8.63 2.71
CA VAL A 122 -0.05 -8.80 1.96
C VAL A 122 -0.62 -10.18 2.24
N ARG A 123 -1.90 -10.28 2.58
CA ARG A 123 -2.64 -11.54 2.63
C ARG A 123 -3.26 -11.82 1.25
N THR A 124 -3.18 -13.07 0.79
CA THR A 124 -3.73 -13.52 -0.50
C THR A 124 -4.67 -14.72 -0.32
N LYS A 125 -5.73 -14.76 -1.13
CA LYS A 125 -6.61 -15.94 -1.25
C LYS A 125 -6.18 -16.95 -2.31
N TYR A 126 -5.07 -16.70 -3.02
CA TYR A 126 -4.59 -17.53 -4.14
C TYR A 126 -3.30 -18.27 -3.76
N PRO A 127 -3.36 -19.39 -3.01
CA PRO A 127 -2.16 -20.17 -2.73
C PRO A 127 -1.60 -20.77 -4.03
N ASN A 128 -0.28 -20.71 -4.22
CA ASN A 128 0.46 -21.29 -5.36
C ASN A 128 0.34 -20.60 -6.73
N GLU A 129 -0.06 -19.33 -6.78
CA GLU A 129 0.09 -18.53 -8.00
C GLU A 129 1.54 -18.06 -8.15
N ASN A 130 1.97 -17.71 -9.37
CA ASN A 130 3.24 -17.01 -9.51
C ASN A 130 3.06 -15.52 -9.20
N TYR A 131 4.05 -14.96 -8.54
CA TYR A 131 4.06 -13.56 -8.14
C TYR A 131 5.32 -12.88 -8.66
N SER A 132 5.15 -11.72 -9.28
CA SER A 132 6.25 -10.86 -9.74
C SER A 132 6.11 -9.46 -9.17
N ILE A 133 7.24 -8.77 -8.96
CA ILE A 133 7.29 -7.40 -8.47
C ILE A 133 8.07 -6.52 -9.45
N LYS A 134 7.51 -5.35 -9.76
CA LYS A 134 8.18 -4.28 -10.49
C LYS A 134 8.16 -3.02 -9.63
N ILE A 135 9.33 -2.50 -9.31
CA ILE A 135 9.48 -1.28 -8.49
C ILE A 135 9.87 -0.12 -9.40
N ILE A 136 9.08 0.96 -9.36
CA ILE A 136 9.29 2.18 -10.14
C ILE A 136 9.69 3.28 -9.19
N TYR A 137 10.94 3.76 -9.30
CA TYR A 137 11.47 4.84 -8.47
C TYR A 137 11.16 6.20 -9.11
N GLN A 138 10.53 7.08 -8.34
CA GLN A 138 10.22 8.48 -8.70
C GLN A 138 10.98 9.46 -7.82
#